data_AF-A0A432VKH6-F1
#
_entry.id   AF-A0A432VKH6-F1
#
_cell.length_a   1.000
_cell.length_b   1.000
_cell.length_c   1.000
_cell.angle_alpha   90.00
_cell.angle_beta   90.00
_cell.angle_gamma   90.00
#
_symmetry.space_group_name_H-M   'P 1'
#
loop_
_entity.id
_entity.type
_entity.pdbx_description
1 polymer ?
#
loop_
_entity_poly.entity_id
_entity_poly.type
_entity_poly.pdbx_seq_one_letter_code
_entity_poly.pdbx_strand_id
1 'polypeptide(L)'
;MDAIDLKRQKLIAATDYVGKLTRAGVPAATIIDGLVANHGAAYRTRYDGSRLSCAGVVSTCTFSPDKGLLENWTKTATLRLMASAMVSA
;
A
#
# COMPACT_ATOMS: atom_id res chain seq x y z
N MET A 1 7.77 -20.15 -10.00
CA MET A 1 7.37 -19.12 -9.03
C MET A 1 5.86 -19.19 -8.90
N ASP A 2 5.35 -19.56 -7.73
CA ASP A 2 3.91 -19.71 -7.54
C ASP A 2 3.21 -18.34 -7.48
N ALA A 3 1.93 -18.25 -7.85
CA ALA A 3 1.21 -16.97 -7.91
C ALA A 3 1.08 -16.31 -6.52
N ILE A 4 1.12 -17.12 -5.46
CA ILE A 4 1.11 -16.69 -4.06
C ILE A 4 2.44 -16.00 -3.71
N ASP A 5 3.56 -16.55 -4.13
CA ASP A 5 4.90 -16.02 -3.88
C ASP A 5 5.11 -14.66 -4.57
N LEU A 6 4.65 -14.55 -5.81
CA LEU A 6 4.71 -13.29 -6.56
C LEU A 6 3.86 -12.18 -5.91
N LYS A 7 2.65 -12.50 -5.42
CA LYS A 7 1.80 -11.52 -4.71
C LYS A 7 2.47 -11.04 -3.42
N ARG A 8 3.07 -11.96 -2.67
CA ARG A 8 3.81 -11.64 -1.44
C ARG A 8 4.99 -10.72 -1.72
N GLN A 9 5.80 -11.03 -2.73
CA GLN A 9 6.96 -10.20 -3.12
C GLN A 9 6.54 -8.79 -3.53
N LYS A 10 5.47 -8.65 -4.32
CA LYS A 10 4.93 -7.33 -4.69
C LYS A 10 4.47 -6.54 -3.46
N LEU A 11 3.87 -7.20 -2.47
CA LEU A 11 3.44 -6.56 -1.24
C LEU A 11 4.61 -6.12 -0.37
N ILE A 12 5.67 -6.95 -0.26
CA ILE A 12 6.90 -6.60 0.45
C ILE A 12 7.55 -5.37 -0.21
N ALA A 13 7.77 -5.41 -1.53
CA ALA A 13 8.39 -4.31 -2.27
C ALA A 13 7.62 -3.00 -2.14
N ALA A 14 6.28 -3.04 -2.21
CA ALA A 14 5.46 -1.84 -2.02
C ALA A 14 5.51 -1.32 -0.57
N THR A 15 5.55 -2.21 0.42
CA THR A 15 5.65 -1.82 1.85
C THR A 15 7.01 -1.20 2.16
N ASP A 16 8.10 -1.77 1.65
CA ASP A 16 9.46 -1.24 1.81
C ASP A 16 9.60 0.14 1.17
N TYR A 17 9.04 0.32 -0.03
CA TYR A 17 9.00 1.60 -0.72
C TYR A 17 8.32 2.69 0.13
N VAL A 18 7.11 2.41 0.64
CA VAL A 18 6.37 3.34 1.50
C VAL A 18 7.14 3.63 2.78
N GLY A 19 7.68 2.60 3.44
CA GLY A 19 8.46 2.74 4.66
C GLY A 19 9.69 3.62 4.49
N LYS A 20 10.46 3.42 3.40
CA LYS A 20 11.65 4.22 3.08
C LYS A 20 11.30 5.70 2.89
N LEU A 21 10.28 6.00 2.09
CA LEU A 21 9.92 7.38 1.77
C LEU A 21 9.24 8.10 2.94
N THR A 22 8.47 7.37 3.75
CA THR A 22 7.87 7.92 4.96
C THR A 22 8.95 8.36 5.96
N ARG A 23 10.00 7.53 6.16
CA ARG A 23 11.15 7.88 7.02
C ARG A 23 11.96 9.06 6.48
N ALA A 24 11.99 9.23 5.16
CA ALA A 24 12.62 10.37 4.50
C ALA A 24 11.74 11.65 4.53
N GLY A 25 10.55 11.61 5.14
CA GLY A 25 9.66 12.76 5.23
C GLY A 25 8.97 13.14 3.92
N VAL A 26 8.91 12.22 2.95
CA VAL A 26 8.27 12.48 1.66
C VAL A 26 6.75 12.63 1.85
N PRO A 27 6.10 13.62 1.20
CA PRO A 27 4.66 13.80 1.28
C PRO A 27 3.87 12.56 0.82
N ALA A 28 2.76 12.26 1.51
CA ALA A 28 1.95 11.08 1.23
C ALA A 28 1.45 11.03 -0.23
N ALA A 29 1.07 12.17 -0.81
CA ALA A 29 0.65 12.26 -2.21
C ALA A 29 1.77 11.78 -3.16
N THR A 30 3.00 12.24 -2.95
CA THR A 30 4.17 11.82 -3.74
C THR A 30 4.48 10.32 -3.59
N ILE A 31 4.28 9.76 -2.40
CA ILE A 31 4.42 8.32 -2.17
C ILE A 31 3.35 7.55 -2.96
N ILE A 32 2.09 8.02 -2.93
CA ILE A 32 0.97 7.41 -3.67
C ILE A 32 1.24 7.46 -5.18
N ASP A 33 1.69 8.60 -5.72
CA ASP A 33 2.04 8.73 -7.14
C ASP A 33 3.12 7.72 -7.54
N GLY A 34 4.15 7.57 -6.71
CA GLY A 34 5.21 6.59 -6.98
C GLY A 34 4.77 5.13 -6.84
N LEU A 35 3.78 4.83 -5.98
CA LEU A 35 3.13 3.51 -5.95
C LEU A 35 2.36 3.23 -7.24
N VAL A 36 1.67 4.22 -7.79
CA VAL A 36 0.95 4.10 -9.06
C VAL A 36 1.95 3.86 -10.21
N ALA A 37 3.02 4.65 -10.26
CA ALA A 37 4.01 4.57 -11.33
C ALA A 37 4.84 3.28 -11.30
N ASN A 38 5.27 2.82 -10.11
CA ASN A 38 6.30 1.78 -10.00
C ASN A 38 5.80 0.44 -9.42
N HIS A 39 4.67 0.45 -8.69
CA HIS A 39 4.17 -0.74 -7.99
C HIS A 39 2.80 -1.21 -8.51
N GLY A 40 2.31 -0.61 -9.62
CA GLY A 40 1.04 -0.97 -10.24
C GLY A 40 -0.16 -0.65 -9.36
N ALA A 41 -0.07 0.38 -8.53
CA ALA A 41 -1.18 0.81 -7.71
C ALA A 41 -2.27 1.50 -8.56
N ALA A 42 -3.52 1.39 -8.10
CA ALA A 42 -4.63 2.17 -8.60
C ALA A 42 -5.07 3.15 -7.50
N TYR A 43 -4.94 4.44 -7.77
CA TYR A 43 -5.43 5.52 -6.93
C TYR A 43 -6.63 6.18 -7.59
N ARG A 44 -7.72 6.37 -6.84
CA ARG A 44 -8.94 7.04 -7.30
C ARG A 44 -9.46 7.96 -6.22
N THR A 45 -9.72 9.21 -6.58
CA THR A 45 -10.38 10.20 -5.72
C THR A 45 -11.81 10.39 -6.22
N ARG A 46 -12.79 10.30 -5.32
CA ARG A 46 -14.20 10.59 -5.58
C ARG A 46 -14.76 11.53 -4.51
N TYR A 47 -15.96 12.06 -4.76
CA TYR A 47 -16.66 12.94 -3.81
C TYR A 47 -16.92 12.24 -2.46
N ASP A 48 -17.08 10.92 -2.47
CA ASP A 48 -17.36 10.07 -1.30
C ASP A 48 -16.10 9.50 -0.65
N GLY A 49 -14.91 9.82 -1.18
CA GLY A 49 -13.63 9.46 -0.60
C GLY A 49 -12.59 9.01 -1.62
N SER A 50 -11.37 8.84 -1.12
CA SER A 50 -10.23 8.36 -1.89
C SER A 50 -9.98 6.88 -1.63
N ARG A 51 -9.59 6.15 -2.68
CA ARG A 51 -9.32 4.71 -2.64
C ARG A 51 -7.95 4.42 -3.25
N LEU A 52 -7.15 3.65 -2.52
CA LEU A 52 -5.85 3.15 -2.96
C LEU A 52 -5.89 1.63 -2.99
N SER A 53 -5.52 1.04 -4.13
CA SER A 53 -5.31 -0.40 -4.27
C SER A 53 -3.90 -0.67 -4.75
N CYS A 54 -3.15 -1.52 -4.06
CA CYS A 54 -1.79 -1.91 -4.44
C CYS A 54 -1.46 -3.29 -3.89
N ALA A 55 -0.81 -4.13 -4.69
CA ALA A 55 -0.37 -5.49 -4.30
C ALA A 55 -1.45 -6.34 -3.60
N GLY A 56 -2.71 -6.21 -4.06
CA GLY A 56 -3.86 -6.92 -3.50
C GLY A 56 -4.45 -6.32 -2.22
N VAL A 57 -3.84 -5.29 -1.64
CA VAL A 57 -4.39 -4.50 -0.52
C VAL A 57 -5.23 -3.36 -1.08
N VAL A 58 -6.36 -3.09 -0.42
CA VAL A 58 -7.27 -1.98 -0.75
C VAL A 58 -7.51 -1.18 0.53
N SER A 59 -7.43 0.14 0.41
CA SER A 59 -7.71 1.10 1.48
C SER A 59 -8.62 2.21 0.95
N THR A 60 -9.45 2.77 1.83
CA THR A 60 -10.34 3.90 1.54
C THR A 60 -10.27 4.93 2.66
N CYS A 61 -10.30 6.21 2.32
CA CYS A 61 -10.32 7.30 3.28
C CYS A 61 -11.17 8.45 2.77
N THR A 62 -12.12 8.92 3.60
CA THR A 62 -13.05 10.00 3.26
C THR A 62 -12.60 11.36 3.81
N PHE A 63 -11.74 11.37 4.84
CA PHE A 63 -11.35 12.58 5.57
C PHE A 63 -10.00 13.17 5.14
N SER A 64 -9.06 12.33 4.70
CA SER A 64 -7.73 12.77 4.27
C SER A 64 -7.28 11.94 3.08
N PRO A 65 -7.35 12.50 1.86
CA PRO A 65 -7.20 11.72 0.62
C PRO A 65 -5.85 11.02 0.53
N ASP A 66 -4.79 11.60 1.09
CA ASP A 66 -3.43 11.07 0.94
C ASP A 66 -2.88 10.47 2.24
N LYS A 67 -2.75 11.28 3.31
CA LYS A 67 -2.10 10.84 4.56
C LYS A 67 -2.85 9.69 5.24
N GLY A 68 -4.13 9.90 5.54
CA GLY A 68 -4.95 8.87 6.19
C GLY A 68 -5.14 7.62 5.32
N LEU A 69 -5.24 7.82 4.00
CA LEU A 69 -5.32 6.71 3.05
C LEU A 69 -4.07 5.84 3.04
N LEU A 70 -2.89 6.47 2.98
CA LEU A 70 -1.59 5.81 3.00
C LEU A 70 -1.36 5.08 4.32
N GLU A 71 -1.63 5.73 5.46
CA GLU A 71 -1.53 5.12 6.79
C GLU A 71 -2.42 3.88 6.93
N ASN A 72 -3.68 3.96 6.47
CA ASN A 72 -4.60 2.83 6.48
C ASN A 72 -4.09 1.70 5.58
N TRP A 73 -3.61 2.03 4.37
CA TRP A 73 -3.06 1.05 3.45
C TRP A 73 -1.85 0.34 4.06
N THR A 74 -0.92 1.08 4.68
CA THR A 74 0.28 0.53 5.34
C THR A 74 -0.10 -0.41 6.49
N LYS A 75 -1.06 -0.03 7.34
CA LYS A 75 -1.55 -0.91 8.43
C LYS A 75 -2.09 -2.22 7.89
N THR A 76 -2.94 -2.18 6.86
CA THR A 76 -3.51 -3.38 6.24
C THR A 76 -2.44 -4.23 5.55
N ALA A 77 -1.47 -3.61 4.86
CA ALA A 77 -0.36 -4.30 4.21
C ALA A 77 0.49 -5.07 5.24
N THR A 78 0.86 -4.43 6.34
CA THR A 78 1.63 -5.05 7.44
C THR A 78 0.88 -6.25 8.04
N LEU A 79 -0.42 -6.12 8.32
CA LEU A 79 -1.23 -7.22 8.84
C LEU A 79 -1.25 -8.42 7.89
N ARG A 80 -1.35 -8.19 6.57
CA ARG A 80 -1.30 -9.27 5.58
C ARG A 80 0.06 -9.95 5.50
N LEU A 81 1.14 -9.19 5.62
CA LEU A 81 2.50 -9.75 5.66
C LEU A 81 2.71 -10.63 6.89
N MET A 82 2.22 -10.20 8.06
CA MET A 82 2.25 -10.99 9.30
C MET A 82 1.42 -12.27 9.19
N ALA A 83 0.17 -12.17 8.71
CA ALA A 83 -0.69 -13.32 8.51
C ALA A 83 -0.09 -14.34 7.53
N SER A 84 0.54 -13.85 6.46
CA SER A 84 1.22 -14.71 5.48
C SER A 84 2.49 -15.36 6.05
N ALA A 85 3.14 -14.77 7.05
CA ALA A 85 4.30 -15.37 7.72
C ALA A 85 3.87 -16.50 8.67
N MET A 86 2.73 -16.35 9.35
CA MET A 86 2.21 -17.33 10.30
C MET A 86 1.69 -18.62 9.63
N VAL A 87 1.28 -18.54 8.35
CA VAL A 87 0.79 -19.71 7.59
C VAL A 87 1.91 -20.56 6.97
N SER A 88 3.16 -20.09 7.03
CA SER A 88 4.34 -20.76 6.45
C SER A 88 5.28 -21.36 7.50
N ALA A 89 4.83 -21.48 8.76
CA ALA A 89 5.57 -22.03 9.89
C ALA A 89 4.98 -23.37 10.35
#